data_AF-D8F8D6-F1
#
_entry.id   AF-D8F8D6-F1
#
_cell.length_a   1.000
_cell.length_b   1.000
_cell.length_c   1.000
_cell.angle_alpha   90.00
_cell.angle_beta   90.00
_cell.angle_gamma   90.00
#
_symmetry.space_group_name_H-M   'P 1'
#
loop_
_entity.id
_entity.type
_entity.pdbx_description
1 polymer ?
#
loop_
_entity_poly.entity_id
_entity_poly.type
_entity_poly.pdbx_seq_one_letter_code
_entity_poly.pdbx_strand_id
1 'polypeptide(L)'
;NINPMLEAERRMLTVDQYSYIRTAHRVYGKAIKQIARETGHSKNTVKKVLRGEYSGYKPRIGQAYPVLAPYIRTIDRWLKDDKDRPKKQRHTAVRVFNRLKQEHAFQGSETTVRRYVREAKLRLGVSGREVFIPSDLAANENRTSSANRNGTGDCALFCCFCRINWNVRGGVF
;
A
#
# COMPACT_ATOMS: atom_id res chain seq x y z
N ASN A 1 18.32 2.82 -41.87
CA ASN A 1 18.50 2.91 -40.41
C ASN A 1 17.13 3.04 -39.76
N ILE A 2 16.47 1.94 -39.41
CA ILE A 2 15.16 1.99 -38.73
C ILE A 2 15.44 2.14 -37.24
N ASN A 3 14.97 3.23 -36.65
CA ASN A 3 15.15 3.55 -35.23
C ASN A 3 14.57 2.41 -34.37
N PRO A 4 15.40 1.68 -33.60
CA PRO A 4 14.95 0.52 -32.83
C PRO A 4 13.90 0.86 -31.75
N MET A 5 13.84 2.13 -31.32
CA MET A 5 12.80 2.61 -30.39
C MET A 5 11.41 2.70 -31.03
N LEU A 6 11.30 3.10 -32.29
CA LEU A 6 10.01 3.16 -33.02
C LEU A 6 9.45 1.75 -33.27
N GLU A 7 10.33 0.75 -33.42
CA GLU A 7 9.94 -0.65 -33.55
C GLU A 7 9.41 -1.24 -32.23
N ALA A 8 9.94 -0.77 -31.09
CA ALA A 8 9.49 -1.17 -29.75
C ALA A 8 8.12 -0.56 -29.43
N GLU A 9 7.86 0.70 -29.81
CA GLU A 9 6.54 1.32 -29.71
C GLU A 9 5.50 0.59 -30.58
N ARG A 10 5.88 0.12 -31.77
CA ARG A 10 5.02 -0.75 -32.61
C ARG A 10 4.82 -2.17 -32.05
N ARG A 11 5.59 -2.60 -31.05
CA ARG A 11 5.39 -3.91 -30.39
C ARG A 11 4.38 -3.85 -29.26
N MET A 12 4.20 -2.70 -28.62
CA MET A 12 3.29 -2.53 -27.50
C MET A 12 1.97 -1.89 -27.96
N LEU A 13 0.85 -2.57 -27.73
CA LEU A 13 -0.46 -2.00 -28.02
C LEU A 13 -0.80 -0.94 -26.98
N THR A 14 -1.09 0.28 -27.44
CA THR A 14 -1.70 1.30 -26.58
C THR A 14 -3.19 1.00 -26.37
N VAL A 15 -3.78 1.57 -25.32
CA VAL A 15 -5.21 1.39 -25.00
C VAL A 15 -6.09 1.87 -26.18
N ASP A 16 -5.69 2.96 -26.84
CA ASP A 16 -6.41 3.53 -27.99
C ASP A 16 -6.33 2.64 -29.23
N GLN A 17 -5.18 2.02 -29.48
CA GLN A 17 -5.06 1.04 -30.57
C GLN A 17 -5.92 -0.19 -30.32
N TYR A 18 -6.07 -0.60 -29.06
CA TYR A 18 -6.91 -1.71 -28.67
C TYR A 18 -8.41 -1.42 -28.91
N SER A 19 -8.87 -0.22 -28.60
CA SER A 19 -10.25 0.20 -28.87
C SER A 19 -10.49 0.33 -30.38
N TYR A 20 -9.56 0.95 -31.11
CA TYR A 20 -9.63 1.07 -32.57
C TYR A 20 -9.77 -0.29 -33.26
N ILE A 21 -8.91 -1.26 -32.94
CA ILE A 21 -8.96 -2.60 -33.55
C ILE A 21 -10.32 -3.28 -33.30
N ARG A 22 -10.87 -3.17 -32.08
CA ARG A 22 -12.18 -3.74 -31.74
C ARG A 22 -13.30 -3.10 -32.54
N THR A 23 -13.34 -1.76 -32.60
CA THR A 23 -14.39 -1.02 -33.31
C THR A 23 -14.28 -1.20 -34.83
N ALA A 24 -13.07 -1.13 -35.39
CA ALA A 24 -12.79 -1.34 -36.82
C ALA A 24 -13.30 -2.68 -37.34
N HIS A 25 -13.13 -3.75 -36.57
CA HIS A 25 -13.58 -5.08 -36.98
C HIS A 25 -15.06 -5.33 -36.70
N ARG A 26 -15.59 -4.89 -35.53
CA ARG A 26 -16.96 -5.20 -35.11
C ARG A 26 -18.01 -4.28 -35.73
N VAL A 27 -17.71 -2.99 -35.88
CA VAL A 27 -18.64 -1.97 -36.38
C VAL A 27 -18.46 -1.76 -37.87
N TYR A 28 -17.22 -1.52 -38.29
CA TYR A 28 -16.92 -1.16 -39.69
C TYR A 28 -16.63 -2.37 -40.59
N GLY A 29 -16.62 -3.60 -40.05
CA GLY A 29 -16.41 -4.83 -40.82
C GLY A 29 -15.06 -4.91 -41.55
N LYS A 30 -14.06 -4.11 -41.15
CA LYS A 30 -12.76 -4.06 -41.84
C LYS A 30 -12.04 -5.40 -41.74
N ALA A 31 -11.44 -5.82 -42.85
CA ALA A 31 -10.64 -7.04 -42.88
C ALA A 31 -9.38 -6.92 -42.00
N ILE A 32 -8.99 -8.02 -41.34
CA ILE A 32 -7.80 -8.07 -40.46
C ILE A 32 -6.53 -7.56 -41.15
N LYS A 33 -6.37 -7.84 -42.46
CA LYS A 33 -5.22 -7.38 -43.26
C LYS A 33 -5.18 -5.84 -43.37
N GLN A 34 -6.33 -5.20 -43.47
CA GLN A 34 -6.43 -3.75 -43.55
C GLN A 34 -6.09 -3.11 -42.20
N ILE A 35 -6.66 -3.64 -41.12
CA ILE A 35 -6.38 -3.17 -39.75
C ILE A 35 -4.89 -3.28 -39.41
N ALA A 36 -4.24 -4.38 -39.82
CA ALA A 36 -2.79 -4.57 -39.62
C ALA A 36 -1.93 -3.52 -40.36
N ARG A 37 -2.36 -3.07 -41.55
CA ARG A 37 -1.66 -2.02 -42.31
C ARG A 37 -1.85 -0.65 -41.69
N GLU A 38 -3.08 -0.34 -41.27
CA GLU A 38 -3.43 0.95 -40.65
C GLU A 38 -2.76 1.12 -39.28
N THR A 39 -2.71 0.06 -38.48
CA THR A 39 -2.16 0.11 -37.12
C THR A 39 -0.67 -0.20 -37.05
N GLY A 40 -0.06 -0.73 -38.12
CA GLY A 40 1.33 -1.17 -38.14
C GLY A 40 1.62 -2.45 -37.34
N HIS A 41 0.59 -3.09 -36.78
CA HIS A 41 0.71 -4.31 -35.97
C HIS A 41 0.64 -5.58 -36.82
N SER A 42 1.30 -6.64 -36.35
CA SER A 42 1.20 -7.95 -37.02
C SER A 42 -0.24 -8.47 -37.00
N LYS A 43 -0.63 -9.21 -38.05
CA LYS A 43 -1.95 -9.87 -38.12
C LYS A 43 -2.22 -10.78 -36.91
N ASN A 44 -1.16 -11.38 -36.34
CA ASN A 44 -1.26 -12.22 -35.15
C ASN A 44 -1.63 -11.40 -33.92
N THR A 45 -1.07 -10.20 -33.77
CA THR A 45 -1.41 -9.24 -32.71
C THR A 45 -2.88 -8.82 -32.83
N VAL A 46 -3.33 -8.43 -34.03
CA VAL A 46 -4.74 -8.07 -34.28
C VAL A 46 -5.67 -9.23 -33.96
N LYS A 47 -5.33 -10.46 -34.37
CA LYS A 47 -6.11 -11.67 -34.01
C LYS A 47 -6.15 -11.93 -32.49
N LYS A 48 -5.06 -11.70 -31.76
CA LYS A 48 -5.04 -11.82 -30.28
C LYS A 48 -5.98 -10.80 -29.63
N VAL A 49 -5.96 -9.55 -30.10
CA VAL A 49 -6.87 -8.48 -29.63
C VAL A 49 -8.33 -8.87 -29.88
N LEU A 50 -8.66 -9.34 -31.09
CA LEU A 50 -10.03 -9.72 -31.44
C LEU A 50 -10.53 -10.94 -30.64
N ARG A 51 -9.64 -11.88 -30.29
CA ARG A 51 -9.95 -13.01 -29.42
C ARG A 51 -10.13 -12.63 -27.94
N GLY A 52 -9.80 -11.39 -27.55
CA GLY A 52 -9.82 -10.98 -26.15
C GLY A 52 -8.70 -11.59 -25.31
N GLU A 53 -7.68 -12.17 -25.93
CA GLU A 53 -6.50 -12.78 -25.27
C GLU A 53 -5.52 -11.73 -24.72
N TYR A 54 -5.97 -10.50 -24.46
CA TYR A 54 -5.17 -9.57 -23.69
C TYR A 54 -5.31 -9.93 -22.22
N SER A 55 -4.55 -10.94 -21.82
CA SER A 55 -4.23 -11.13 -20.41
C SER A 55 -3.37 -9.95 -20.00
N GLY A 56 -4.01 -8.92 -19.45
CA GLY A 56 -3.29 -7.91 -18.68
C GLY A 56 -2.41 -8.58 -17.62
N TYR A 57 -1.51 -7.81 -17.03
CA TYR A 57 -0.68 -8.30 -15.93
C TYR A 57 -1.61 -8.83 -14.83
N LYS A 58 -1.67 -10.15 -14.63
CA LYS A 58 -2.47 -10.72 -13.55
C LYS A 58 -1.79 -10.31 -12.25
N PRO A 59 -2.49 -9.60 -11.33
CA PRO A 59 -1.91 -9.34 -10.03
C PRO A 59 -1.58 -10.67 -9.38
N ARG A 60 -0.38 -10.79 -8.80
CA ARG A 60 -0.02 -11.99 -8.02
C ARG A 60 -0.94 -12.04 -6.80
N ILE A 61 -1.86 -13.00 -6.78
CA ILE A 61 -2.94 -13.11 -5.79
C ILE A 61 -2.40 -13.38 -4.37
N GLY A 62 -1.16 -13.86 -4.24
CA GLY A 62 -0.43 -13.89 -2.98
C GLY A 62 0.92 -14.57 -3.14
N GLN A 63 1.94 -14.08 -2.43
CA GLN A 63 3.22 -14.77 -2.36
C GLN A 63 3.14 -15.82 -1.25
N ALA A 64 3.24 -17.11 -1.62
CA ALA A 64 3.27 -18.18 -0.64
C ALA A 64 4.47 -18.05 0.31
N TYR A 65 4.28 -18.45 1.56
CA TYR A 65 5.33 -18.48 2.58
C TYR A 65 5.75 -19.94 2.86
N PRO A 66 6.58 -20.58 2.02
CA PRO A 66 6.88 -22.01 2.14
C PRO A 66 7.55 -22.37 3.48
N VAL A 67 8.49 -21.54 3.95
CA VAL A 67 9.23 -21.78 5.20
C VAL A 67 8.40 -21.42 6.45
N LEU A 68 7.50 -20.43 6.33
CA LEU A 68 6.68 -19.98 7.45
C LEU A 68 5.41 -20.81 7.63
N ALA A 69 4.97 -21.52 6.58
CA ALA A 69 3.70 -22.24 6.56
C ALA A 69 3.45 -23.14 7.77
N PRO A 70 4.42 -23.92 8.28
CA PRO A 70 4.22 -24.74 9.47
C PRO A 70 3.99 -23.93 10.76
N TYR A 71 4.58 -22.74 10.84
CA TYR A 71 4.60 -21.89 12.03
C TYR A 71 3.48 -20.85 12.06
N ILE A 72 2.76 -20.67 10.95
CA ILE A 72 1.64 -19.73 10.82
C ILE A 72 0.62 -19.91 11.95
N ARG A 73 0.21 -21.15 12.25
CA ARG A 73 -0.78 -21.43 13.29
C ARG A 73 -0.30 -21.03 14.69
N THR A 74 0.99 -21.21 14.96
CA THR A 74 1.61 -20.81 16.23
C THR A 74 1.67 -19.30 16.37
N ILE A 75 2.07 -18.59 15.31
CA ILE A 75 2.12 -17.13 15.29
C ILE A 75 0.72 -16.53 15.47
N ASP A 76 -0.29 -17.08 14.79
CA ASP A 76 -1.68 -16.63 14.92
C ASP A 76 -2.20 -16.78 16.36
N ARG A 77 -1.82 -17.86 17.05
CA ARG A 77 -2.17 -18.06 18.47
C ARG A 77 -1.57 -16.95 19.34
N TRP A 78 -0.26 -16.70 19.21
CA TRP A 78 0.40 -15.65 19.99
C TRP A 78 -0.17 -14.26 19.71
N LEU A 79 -0.50 -13.96 18.45
CA LEU A 79 -1.11 -12.67 18.08
C LEU A 79 -2.54 -12.53 18.60
N LYS A 80 -3.28 -13.63 18.75
CA LYS A 80 -4.61 -13.64 19.37
C LYS A 80 -4.51 -13.37 20.86
N ASP A 81 -3.61 -14.06 21.56
CA ASP A 81 -3.37 -13.86 23.00
C ASP A 81 -2.88 -12.43 23.31
N ASP A 82 -2.15 -11.81 22.38
CA ASP A 82 -1.70 -10.43 22.49
C ASP A 82 -2.83 -9.40 22.45
N LYS A 83 -4.00 -9.75 21.91
CA LYS A 83 -5.14 -8.84 21.82
C LYS A 83 -5.62 -8.42 23.22
N ASP A 84 -5.64 -9.37 24.13
CA ASP A 84 -6.14 -9.21 25.49
C ASP A 84 -5.08 -8.62 26.44
N ARG A 85 -3.82 -8.56 26.00
CA ARG A 85 -2.71 -8.00 26.79
C ARG A 85 -2.59 -6.47 26.65
N PRO A 86 -2.09 -5.79 27.71
CA PRO A 86 -1.78 -4.36 27.65
C PRO A 86 -0.82 -4.01 26.51
N LYS A 87 -0.98 -2.83 25.90
CA LYS A 87 -0.20 -2.38 24.71
C LYS A 87 1.32 -2.57 24.84
N LYS A 88 1.88 -2.36 26.04
CA LYS A 88 3.33 -2.50 26.32
C LYS A 88 3.82 -3.96 26.32
N GLN A 89 2.93 -4.93 26.53
CA GLN A 89 3.25 -6.36 26.62
C GLN A 89 2.97 -7.12 25.31
N ARG A 90 2.31 -6.50 24.33
CA ARG A 90 2.02 -7.13 23.03
C ARG A 90 3.32 -7.44 22.27
N HIS A 91 3.39 -8.60 21.62
CA HIS A 91 4.58 -8.97 20.86
C HIS A 91 4.72 -8.08 19.61
N THR A 92 5.92 -7.55 19.44
CA THR A 92 6.38 -6.96 18.18
C THR A 92 6.82 -8.09 17.24
N ALA A 93 6.87 -7.82 15.94
CA ALA A 93 7.32 -8.82 14.96
C ALA A 93 8.72 -9.39 15.28
N VAL A 94 9.61 -8.55 15.81
CA VAL A 94 10.95 -8.95 16.27
C VAL A 94 10.86 -9.97 17.42
N ARG A 95 10.00 -9.72 18.41
CA ARG A 95 9.80 -10.64 19.54
C ARG A 95 9.24 -11.99 19.07
N VAL A 96 8.28 -11.97 18.14
CA VAL A 96 7.74 -13.19 17.52
C VAL A 96 8.87 -13.97 16.82
N PHE A 97 9.71 -13.30 16.03
CA PHE A 97 10.83 -13.95 15.33
C PHE A 97 11.85 -14.56 16.29
N ASN A 98 12.26 -13.82 17.33
CA ASN A 98 13.21 -14.32 18.32
C ASN A 98 12.65 -15.55 19.05
N ARG A 99 11.37 -15.52 19.40
CA ARG A 99 10.68 -16.65 20.01
C ARG A 99 10.60 -17.87 19.07
N LEU A 100 10.27 -17.67 17.80
CA LEU A 100 10.30 -18.74 16.78
C LEU A 100 11.70 -19.35 16.63
N LYS A 101 12.76 -18.54 16.72
CA LYS A 101 14.13 -19.06 16.67
C LYS A 101 14.48 -19.88 17.91
N GLN A 102 14.05 -19.45 19.09
CA GLN A 102 14.34 -20.12 20.35
C GLN A 102 13.58 -21.44 20.50
N GLU A 103 12.27 -21.44 20.24
CA GLU A 103 11.42 -22.62 20.47
C GLU A 103 11.42 -23.61 19.29
N HIS A 104 11.59 -23.11 18.06
CA HIS A 104 11.38 -23.90 16.84
C HIS A 104 12.57 -23.89 15.86
N ALA A 105 13.72 -23.34 16.25
CA ALA A 105 14.92 -23.28 15.41
C ALA A 105 14.66 -22.74 13.98
N PHE A 106 13.80 -21.72 13.87
CA PHE A 106 13.35 -21.19 12.58
C PHE A 106 14.51 -20.70 11.69
N GLN A 107 14.60 -21.27 10.49
CA GLN A 107 15.68 -21.00 9.51
C GLN A 107 15.39 -19.83 8.55
N GLY A 108 14.19 -19.25 8.59
CA GLY A 108 13.82 -18.16 7.68
C GLY A 108 14.32 -16.78 8.12
N SER A 109 14.08 -15.79 7.24
CA SER A 109 14.39 -14.38 7.53
C SER A 109 13.34 -13.72 8.42
N GLU A 110 13.79 -12.81 9.28
CA GLU A 110 12.93 -11.91 10.07
C GLU A 110 11.98 -11.11 9.17
N THR A 111 12.44 -10.68 8.00
CA THR A 111 11.64 -9.88 7.05
C THR A 111 10.36 -10.60 6.64
N THR A 112 10.44 -11.91 6.44
CA THR A 112 9.30 -12.78 6.11
C THR A 112 8.30 -12.84 7.26
N VAL A 113 8.78 -13.01 8.49
CA VAL A 113 7.93 -13.01 9.70
C VAL A 113 7.28 -11.64 9.90
N ARG A 114 8.03 -10.56 9.72
CA ARG A 114 7.52 -9.19 9.84
C ARG A 114 6.43 -8.89 8.82
N ARG A 115 6.60 -9.34 7.57
CA ARG A 115 5.58 -9.23 6.51
C ARG A 115 4.30 -9.96 6.92
N TYR A 116 4.42 -11.22 7.32
CA TYR A 116 3.30 -12.03 7.75
C TYR A 116 2.57 -11.46 8.99
N VAL A 117 3.32 -11.04 10.02
CA VAL A 117 2.74 -10.46 11.25
C VAL A 117 1.99 -9.17 10.92
N ARG A 118 2.45 -8.36 9.97
CA ARG A 118 1.72 -7.15 9.53
C ARG A 118 0.38 -7.53 8.89
N GLU A 119 0.39 -8.48 7.96
CA GLU A 119 -0.83 -8.98 7.29
C GLU A 119 -1.80 -9.61 8.30
N ALA A 120 -1.29 -10.43 9.23
CA ALA A 120 -2.08 -11.07 10.28
C ALA A 120 -2.69 -10.05 11.24
N LYS A 121 -1.94 -9.02 11.65
CA LYS A 121 -2.47 -7.95 12.52
C LYS A 121 -3.57 -7.11 11.84
N LEU A 122 -3.50 -6.93 10.52
CA LEU A 122 -4.57 -6.29 9.75
C LEU A 122 -5.79 -7.20 9.68
N ARG A 123 -5.61 -8.48 9.35
CA ARG A 123 -6.69 -9.48 9.30
C ARG A 123 -7.41 -9.67 10.65
N LEU A 124 -6.66 -9.61 11.76
CA LEU A 124 -7.18 -9.79 13.11
C LEU A 124 -7.65 -8.48 13.78
N GLY A 125 -7.51 -7.32 13.11
CA GLY A 125 -7.91 -6.02 13.65
C GLY A 125 -7.09 -5.55 14.86
N VAL A 126 -5.89 -6.10 15.08
CA VAL A 126 -5.04 -5.78 16.26
C VAL A 126 -4.25 -4.48 16.05
N SER A 127 -4.02 -4.09 14.80
CA SER A 127 -3.37 -2.83 14.45
C SER A 127 -4.37 -1.66 14.46
N GLY A 128 -4.56 -1.07 15.63
CA GLY A 128 -5.41 0.11 15.84
C GLY A 128 -4.82 1.40 15.29
N ARG A 129 -4.89 1.59 13.96
CA ARG A 129 -4.92 2.90 13.34
C ARG A 129 -5.98 2.87 12.25
N GLU A 130 -7.22 3.14 12.64
CA GLU A 130 -8.21 3.65 11.71
C GLU A 130 -7.64 4.96 11.17
N VAL A 131 -7.12 4.91 9.95
CA VAL A 131 -6.71 6.13 9.25
C VAL A 131 -8.00 6.76 8.78
N PHE A 132 -8.52 7.69 9.57
CA PHE A 132 -9.58 8.58 9.14
C PHE A 132 -9.02 9.43 8.01
N ILE A 133 -9.50 9.22 6.78
CA ILE A 133 -9.21 10.07 5.62
C ILE A 133 -10.38 11.06 5.55
N PRO A 134 -10.23 12.32 5.97
CA PRO A 134 -11.24 13.33 5.69
C PRO A 134 -11.35 13.44 4.17
N SER A 135 -12.48 13.03 3.61
CA SER A 135 -12.81 13.25 2.20
C SER A 135 -13.82 14.38 2.11
N ASP A 136 -13.40 15.58 2.50
CA ASP A 136 -14.14 16.80 2.22
C ASP A 136 -13.16 17.80 1.57
N LEU A 137 -13.19 17.86 0.24
CA LEU A 137 -12.81 19.07 -0.50
C LEU A 137 -14.10 19.83 -0.78
N ALA A 138 -14.74 20.36 0.27
CA ALA A 138 -15.76 21.39 0.12
C ALA A 138 -15.04 22.73 0.03
N ALA A 139 -15.15 23.34 -1.14
CA ALA A 139 -14.47 24.55 -1.58
C ALA A 139 -14.55 25.70 -0.57
N ASN A 140 -13.43 26.39 -0.47
CA ASN A 140 -13.30 27.75 0.01
C ASN A 140 -14.15 28.69 -0.87
N GLU A 141 -15.29 29.15 -0.36
CA GLU A 141 -15.95 30.32 -0.94
C GLU A 141 -15.90 31.48 0.04
N ASN A 142 -15.22 32.52 -0.42
CA ASN A 142 -14.95 33.80 0.20
C ASN A 142 -16.16 34.38 0.95
N ARG A 143 -15.96 34.78 2.22
CA ARG A 143 -16.66 35.95 2.75
C ARG A 143 -15.63 36.94 3.30
N THR A 144 -15.44 37.99 2.52
CA THR A 144 -14.74 39.22 2.85
C THR A 144 -15.31 39.87 4.12
N SER A 145 -14.37 40.36 4.94
CA SER A 145 -14.45 41.52 5.83
C SER A 145 -15.76 41.80 6.59
N SER A 146 -15.69 41.67 7.92
CA SER A 146 -16.18 42.73 8.80
C SER A 146 -15.25 42.80 10.01
N ALA A 147 -14.57 43.94 10.11
CA ALA A 147 -13.87 44.37 11.29
C ALA A 147 -14.86 44.57 12.45
N ASN A 148 -14.51 44.13 13.65
CA ASN A 148 -14.84 44.91 14.83
C ASN A 148 -13.64 44.96 15.78
N ARG A 149 -13.06 46.16 15.85
CA ARG A 149 -12.16 46.59 16.91
C ARG A 149 -13.02 46.87 18.14
N ASN A 150 -12.52 46.53 19.32
CA ASN A 150 -12.61 47.25 20.59
C ASN A 150 -12.92 46.31 21.76
N GLY A 151 -11.99 46.25 22.70
CA GLY A 151 -12.10 45.50 23.94
C GLY A 151 -10.77 45.33 24.67
N THR A 152 -9.99 46.41 24.75
CA THR A 152 -8.92 46.56 25.74
C THR A 152 -9.50 46.48 27.14
N GLY A 153 -8.90 45.67 28.03
CA GLY A 153 -9.27 45.61 29.45
C GLY A 153 -8.50 44.54 30.21
N ASP A 154 -7.33 44.94 30.70
CA ASP A 154 -6.63 44.49 31.92
C ASP A 154 -6.03 43.06 31.96
N CYS A 155 -4.70 42.90 31.96
CA CYS A 155 -3.67 43.32 32.93
C CYS A 155 -3.76 42.63 34.30
N ALA A 156 -2.72 41.82 34.54
CA ALA A 156 -2.01 41.61 35.79
C ALA A 156 -2.40 40.38 36.66
N LEU A 157 -1.37 39.52 36.77
CA LEU A 157 -0.86 38.91 38.01
C LEU A 157 -1.68 37.82 38.69
N PHE A 158 -1.22 36.57 38.56
CA PHE A 158 -0.56 35.82 39.64
C PHE A 158 -0.08 34.46 39.06
N CYS A 159 1.24 34.20 38.99
CA CYS A 159 2.01 33.37 39.95
C CYS A 159 1.51 31.91 40.05
N CYS A 160 2.31 30.85 40.16
CA CYS A 160 3.75 30.63 40.23
C CYS A 160 3.94 29.10 40.24
N PHE A 161 5.09 28.61 39.77
CA PHE A 161 5.77 27.41 40.30
C PHE A 161 5.13 26.01 40.14
N CYS A 162 5.75 25.16 39.30
CA CYS A 162 6.36 23.92 39.82
C CYS A 162 7.37 23.35 38.83
N ARG A 163 8.65 23.54 39.18
CA ARG A 163 9.84 22.97 38.57
C ARG A 163 10.47 22.04 39.60
N ILE A 164 10.35 20.73 39.38
CA ILE A 164 11.01 19.66 40.18
C ILE A 164 11.25 18.51 39.19
N ASN A 165 12.40 17.85 39.08
CA ASN A 165 13.78 18.05 39.48
C ASN A 165 14.54 16.96 38.69
N TRP A 166 15.53 17.33 37.87
CA TRP A 166 16.32 16.38 37.08
C TRP A 166 17.78 16.66 37.39
N ASN A 167 18.39 15.91 38.33
CA ASN A 167 19.78 15.46 38.23
C ASN A 167 20.23 14.52 39.38
N VAL A 168 21.25 13.73 39.05
CA VAL A 168 22.34 13.13 39.85
C VAL A 168 22.20 11.70 40.41
N ARG A 169 23.01 10.79 39.83
CA ARG A 169 24.05 9.88 40.41
C ARG A 169 24.10 8.57 39.60
N GLY A 170 25.20 8.11 38.99
CA GLY A 170 26.63 8.38 39.18
C GLY A 170 27.23 7.51 40.29
N GLY A 171 27.85 6.37 39.94
CA GLY A 171 28.58 5.43 40.83
C GLY A 171 28.51 4.01 40.24
N VAL A 172 29.52 3.49 39.53
CA VAL A 172 30.79 2.90 40.01
C VAL A 172 30.57 1.78 41.04
N PHE A 173 30.57 0.54 40.55
CA PHE A 173 31.20 -0.65 41.15
C PHE A 173 31.53 -1.62 40.02
#